data_AF-A0A0G0WYM1-F1
#
_entry.id   AF-A0A0G0WYM1-F1
#
_cell.length_a   1.000
_cell.length_b   1.000
_cell.length_c   1.000
_cell.angle_alpha   90.00
_cell.angle_beta   90.00
_cell.angle_gamma   90.00
#
_symmetry.space_group_name_H-M   'P 1'
#
loop_
_entity.id
_entity.type
_entity.pdbx_description
1 polymer ?
#
loop_
_entity_poly.entity_id
_entity_poly.type
_entity_poly.pdbx_seq_one_letter_code
_entity_poly.pdbx_strand_id
1 'polypeptide(L)'
;MRIEDTDKKREVEGGIEEIKNLLKVFDLNWDEFYIQSERLDLYKKAAEKMVDEDNAFYCQCEAKNAKEDGFSDTLRDPCRDKGLTSGAIKLKVPDGETVSFKDFVLRETVEWNTDVVFDATLLKSDGYPTYHLAVVVDDHDMKISHILRGHDWLPSTPFPRLGISLIFWIRREESFQKEKVALQSGDF
;
A
#
# COMPACT_ATOMS: atom_id res chain seq x y z
N MET A 1 -15.07 -6.78 7.17
CA MET A 1 -14.84 -5.39 7.63
C MET A 1 -13.41 -5.23 8.07
N ARG A 2 -12.70 -4.23 7.54
CA ARG A 2 -11.35 -3.87 7.96
C ARG A 2 -11.37 -2.45 8.52
N ILE A 3 -10.81 -2.23 9.69
CA ILE A 3 -10.66 -0.92 10.33
C ILE A 3 -9.27 -0.37 10.00
N GLU A 4 -9.21 0.81 9.39
CA GLU A 4 -7.99 1.49 8.97
C GLU A 4 -7.55 2.52 10.02
N ASP A 5 -7.00 2.05 11.15
CA ASP A 5 -6.65 2.85 12.33
C ASP A 5 -5.15 3.17 12.45
N THR A 6 -4.43 3.18 11.34
CA THR A 6 -2.97 3.36 11.30
C THR A 6 -2.53 4.80 11.57
N ASP A 7 -3.45 5.77 11.43
CA ASP A 7 -3.24 7.16 11.85
C ASP A 7 -3.80 7.42 13.24
N LYS A 8 -3.01 7.07 14.25
CA LYS A 8 -3.36 7.20 15.66
C LYS A 8 -3.72 8.63 16.12
N LYS A 9 -3.26 9.66 15.42
CA LYS A 9 -3.61 11.06 15.77
C LYS A 9 -5.05 11.42 15.39
N ARG A 10 -5.63 10.68 14.44
CA ARG A 10 -7.00 10.88 13.94
C ARG A 10 -8.00 9.86 14.50
N GLU A 11 -7.54 8.98 15.38
CA GLU A 11 -8.41 7.98 16.02
C GLU A 11 -9.40 8.66 16.95
N VAL A 12 -10.67 8.28 16.84
CA VAL A 12 -11.75 8.78 17.69
C VAL A 12 -12.19 7.65 18.62
N GLU A 13 -12.13 7.90 19.93
CA GLU A 13 -12.56 6.93 20.93
C GLU A 13 -14.01 6.51 20.70
N GLY A 14 -14.26 5.19 20.72
CA GLY A 14 -15.59 4.63 20.44
C GLY A 14 -15.98 4.57 18.96
N GLY A 15 -15.20 5.15 18.04
CA GLY A 15 -15.55 5.21 16.61
C GLY A 15 -15.74 3.83 15.96
N ILE A 16 -14.96 2.82 16.37
CA ILE A 16 -15.12 1.44 15.88
C ILE A 16 -16.49 0.88 16.26
N GLU A 17 -16.94 1.09 17.51
CA GLU A 17 -18.24 0.60 17.97
C GLU A 17 -19.39 1.37 17.32
N GLU A 18 -19.22 2.66 17.07
CA GLU A 18 -20.18 3.47 16.31
C GLU A 18 -20.34 2.95 14.88
N ILE A 19 -19.24 2.67 14.17
CA ILE A 19 -19.25 2.06 12.83
C ILE A 19 -19.99 0.72 12.87
N LYS A 20 -19.65 -0.17 13.81
CA LYS A 20 -20.30 -1.49 13.97
C LYS A 20 -21.81 -1.34 14.19
N ASN A 21 -22.22 -0.41 15.04
CA ASN A 21 -23.63 -0.19 15.35
C ASN A 21 -24.38 0.37 14.15
N LEU A 22 -23.81 1.35 13.44
CA LEU A 22 -24.42 1.95 12.26
C LEU A 22 -24.66 0.90 11.16
N LEU A 23 -23.66 0.08 10.86
CA LEU A 23 -23.79 -0.98 9.86
C LEU A 23 -24.89 -1.99 10.23
N LYS A 24 -24.98 -2.39 11.50
CA LYS A 24 -26.06 -3.26 12.00
C LYS A 24 -27.45 -2.64 11.88
N VAL A 25 -27.59 -1.33 12.10
CA VAL A 25 -28.88 -0.62 11.92
C VAL A 25 -29.39 -0.74 10.48
N PHE A 26 -28.49 -0.77 9.51
CA PHE A 26 -28.83 -0.96 8.08
C PHE A 26 -28.76 -2.42 7.62
N ASP A 27 -28.64 -3.37 8.54
CA ASP A 27 -28.49 -4.81 8.25
C ASP A 27 -27.30 -5.15 7.33
N LEU A 28 -26.24 -4.33 7.39
CA LEU A 28 -24.99 -4.53 6.68
C LEU A 28 -24.03 -5.34 7.55
N ASN A 29 -24.23 -6.64 7.56
CA ASN A 29 -23.38 -7.58 8.30
C ASN A 29 -22.05 -7.84 7.55
N TRP A 30 -21.01 -8.26 8.28
CA TRP A 30 -19.72 -8.64 7.72
C TRP A 30 -19.29 -10.02 8.20
N ASP A 31 -18.62 -10.77 7.33
CA ASP A 31 -18.19 -12.15 7.63
C ASP A 31 -16.87 -12.18 8.42
N GLU A 32 -15.93 -11.30 8.07
CA GLU A 32 -14.59 -11.24 8.66
C GLU A 32 -14.32 -9.86 9.27
N PHE A 33 -13.45 -9.78 10.29
CA PHE A 33 -13.11 -8.53 10.97
C PHE A 33 -11.61 -8.40 11.21
N TYR A 34 -11.02 -7.25 10.85
CA TYR A 34 -9.59 -6.98 10.96
C TYR A 34 -9.31 -5.54 11.41
N ILE A 35 -8.22 -5.33 12.13
CA ILE A 35 -7.71 -4.02 12.56
C ILE A 35 -6.29 -3.87 12.01
N GLN A 36 -5.99 -2.76 11.33
CA GLN A 36 -4.69 -2.57 10.70
C GLN A 36 -3.55 -2.36 11.71
N SER A 37 -3.78 -1.68 12.84
CA SER A 37 -2.76 -1.52 13.88
C SER A 37 -2.30 -2.84 14.51
N GLU A 38 -3.05 -3.93 14.35
CA GLU A 38 -2.68 -5.28 14.80
C GLU A 38 -1.83 -6.05 13.77
N ARG A 39 -1.53 -5.45 12.61
CA ARG A 39 -0.91 -6.10 11.45
C ARG A 39 0.43 -5.46 11.03
N LEU A 40 1.05 -4.68 11.92
CA LEU A 40 2.26 -3.90 11.62
C LEU A 40 3.42 -4.76 11.08
N ASP A 41 3.63 -5.95 11.63
CA ASP A 41 4.68 -6.86 11.18
C ASP A 41 4.51 -7.29 9.71
N LEU A 42 3.27 -7.46 9.26
CA LEU A 42 2.97 -7.82 7.88
C LEU A 42 3.37 -6.69 6.94
N TYR A 43 3.00 -5.45 7.27
CA TYR A 43 3.33 -4.28 6.45
C TYR A 43 4.82 -4.01 6.43
N LYS A 44 5.50 -4.15 7.57
CA LYS A 44 6.95 -3.98 7.66
C LYS A 44 7.67 -4.97 6.74
N LYS A 45 7.34 -6.27 6.83
CA LYS A 45 7.92 -7.30 5.97
C LYS A 45 7.67 -7.02 4.49
N ALA A 46 6.45 -6.60 4.14
CA ALA A 46 6.13 -6.25 2.75
C ALA A 46 6.96 -5.06 2.25
N ALA A 47 7.10 -4.00 3.05
CA ALA A 47 7.88 -2.82 2.69
C ALA A 47 9.38 -3.12 2.58
N GLU A 48 9.96 -3.88 3.53
CA GLU A 48 11.36 -4.30 3.49
C GLU A 48 11.65 -5.16 2.25
N LYS A 49 10.74 -6.09 1.93
CA LYS A 49 10.85 -6.88 0.70
C LYS A 49 10.83 -6.01 -0.56
N MET A 50 9.99 -4.98 -0.61
CA MET A 50 9.99 -4.04 -1.74
C MET A 50 11.33 -3.29 -1.86
N VAL A 51 12.03 -3.03 -0.75
CA VAL A 51 13.38 -2.45 -0.79
C VAL A 51 14.39 -3.45 -1.35
N ASP A 52 14.34 -4.71 -0.90
CA ASP A 52 15.24 -5.77 -1.37
C ASP A 52 15.13 -6.00 -2.89
N GLU A 53 13.96 -5.74 -3.48
CA GLU A 53 13.68 -5.88 -4.91
C GLU A 53 13.85 -4.57 -5.72
N ASP A 54 14.45 -3.53 -5.14
CA ASP A 54 14.65 -2.20 -5.75
C ASP A 54 13.36 -1.47 -6.16
N ASN A 55 12.22 -1.85 -5.56
CA ASN A 55 10.91 -1.25 -5.80
C ASN A 55 10.54 -0.19 -4.75
N ALA A 56 11.34 -0.08 -3.69
CA ALA A 56 11.23 0.92 -2.65
C ALA A 56 12.63 1.29 -2.14
N PHE A 57 12.73 2.38 -1.38
CA PHE A 57 14.00 2.83 -0.80
C PHE A 57 13.79 3.47 0.56
N TYR A 58 14.84 3.46 1.38
CA TYR A 58 14.84 4.17 2.66
C TYR A 58 15.05 5.68 2.47
N CYS A 59 14.34 6.46 3.27
CA CYS A 59 14.38 7.91 3.28
C CYS A 59 14.55 8.43 4.71
N GLN A 60 15.49 9.36 4.89
CA GLN A 60 15.78 10.03 6.16
C GLN A 60 15.41 11.53 6.12
N CYS A 61 14.69 11.97 5.09
CA CYS A 61 14.14 13.33 5.05
C CYS A 61 13.17 13.56 6.21
N GLU A 62 13.11 14.79 6.71
CA GLU A 62 12.13 15.17 7.71
C GLU A 62 10.70 15.01 7.17
N ALA A 63 9.82 14.48 8.01
CA ALA A 63 8.41 14.34 7.66
C ALA A 63 7.77 15.72 7.52
N LYS A 64 7.13 15.95 6.38
CA LYS A 64 6.36 17.18 6.11
C LYS A 64 4.88 16.94 6.29
N ASN A 65 4.19 17.93 6.83
CA ASN A 65 2.74 17.94 6.95
C ASN A 65 2.16 18.76 5.79
N ALA A 66 1.46 18.10 4.84
CA ALA A 66 0.91 18.78 3.68
C ALA A 66 -0.07 19.93 4.01
N LYS A 67 -0.71 19.91 5.19
CA LYS A 67 -1.59 21.02 5.62
C LYS A 67 -0.82 22.24 6.12
N GLU A 68 0.37 22.04 6.66
CA GLU A 68 1.19 23.11 7.26
C GLU A 68 2.27 23.59 6.28
N ASP A 69 2.95 22.65 5.63
CA ASP A 69 4.10 22.89 4.75
C ASP A 69 3.72 22.97 3.27
N GLY A 70 2.46 22.65 2.93
CA GLY A 70 2.02 22.48 1.55
C GLY A 70 2.45 21.14 0.93
N PHE A 71 1.98 20.87 -0.28
CA PHE A 71 2.43 19.70 -1.05
C PHE A 71 3.83 19.95 -1.61
N SER A 72 4.67 18.92 -1.62
CA SER A 72 5.97 18.99 -2.28
C SER A 72 5.79 18.87 -3.79
N ASP A 73 6.44 19.75 -4.54
CA ASP A 73 6.56 19.63 -6.00
C ASP A 73 7.63 18.61 -6.43
N THR A 74 8.33 18.02 -5.47
CA THR A 74 9.37 17.02 -5.71
C THR A 74 8.74 15.65 -5.88
N LEU A 75 8.63 15.19 -7.12
CA LEU A 75 8.05 13.89 -7.46
C LEU A 75 9.02 12.72 -7.23
N ARG A 76 10.33 12.96 -7.30
CA ARG A 76 11.38 11.96 -7.04
C ARG A 76 12.17 12.37 -5.82
N ASP A 77 12.13 11.54 -4.79
CA ASP A 77 12.75 11.90 -3.51
C ASP A 77 14.28 11.94 -3.65
N PRO A 78 14.97 12.94 -3.09
CA PRO A 78 16.44 12.99 -3.12
C PRO A 78 17.13 11.80 -2.45
N CYS A 79 16.42 11.00 -1.64
CA CYS A 79 16.96 9.78 -1.05
C CYS A 79 16.93 8.55 -1.97
N ARG A 80 16.23 8.60 -3.12
CA ARG A 80 15.97 7.47 -4.02
C ARG A 80 17.21 6.64 -4.33
N ASP A 81 18.33 7.31 -4.62
CA ASP A 81 19.56 6.67 -5.08
C ASP A 81 20.70 6.73 -4.05
N LYS A 82 20.40 7.04 -2.78
CA LYS A 82 21.42 7.20 -1.74
C LYS A 82 21.86 5.89 -1.08
N GLY A 83 21.17 4.78 -1.34
CA GLY A 83 21.47 3.49 -0.71
C GLY A 83 21.37 3.50 0.82
N LEU A 84 20.44 4.29 1.36
CA LEU A 84 20.17 4.32 2.80
C LEU A 84 19.64 2.96 3.26
N THR A 85 19.92 2.60 4.51
CA THR A 85 19.53 1.31 5.11
C THR A 85 18.56 1.45 6.29
N SER A 86 18.11 2.67 6.59
CA SER A 86 17.19 2.95 7.68
C SER A 86 16.41 4.25 7.44
N GLY A 87 15.25 4.35 8.07
CA GLY A 87 14.34 5.49 7.97
C GLY A 87 12.94 5.05 7.56
N ALA A 88 12.17 5.99 7.02
CA ALA A 88 10.91 5.68 6.35
C ALA A 88 11.18 4.92 5.05
N ILE A 89 10.23 4.11 4.60
CA ILE A 89 10.31 3.43 3.30
C ILE A 89 9.35 4.13 2.33
N LYS A 90 9.86 4.53 1.16
CA LYS A 90 9.07 5.16 0.09
C LYS A 90 9.06 4.27 -1.15
N LEU A 91 7.96 4.33 -1.89
CA LEU A 91 7.83 3.67 -3.19
C LEU A 91 8.82 4.28 -4.18
N LYS A 92 9.51 3.45 -4.95
CA LYS A 92 10.32 3.88 -6.10
C LYS A 92 9.44 3.87 -7.34
N VAL A 93 8.81 5.00 -7.67
CA VAL A 93 7.93 5.06 -8.85
C VAL A 93 8.79 4.99 -10.11
N PRO A 94 8.53 4.08 -11.07
CA PRO A 94 9.31 4.00 -12.31
C PRO A 94 9.07 5.24 -13.18
N ASP A 95 10.03 5.59 -14.02
CA ASP A 95 9.97 6.79 -14.89
C ASP A 95 9.43 6.45 -16.28
N GLY A 96 8.60 7.32 -16.84
CA GLY A 96 8.08 7.20 -18.22
C GLY A 96 7.14 6.02 -18.48
N GLU A 97 6.59 5.39 -17.44
CA GLU A 97 5.64 4.28 -17.58
C GLU A 97 4.20 4.77 -17.65
N THR A 98 3.31 3.95 -18.21
CA THR A 98 1.86 4.18 -18.17
C THR A 98 1.21 3.14 -17.27
N VAL A 99 0.56 3.62 -16.22
CA VAL A 99 -0.24 2.81 -15.31
C VAL A 99 -1.70 3.02 -15.66
N SER A 100 -2.41 1.94 -15.96
CA SER A 100 -3.82 2.01 -16.34
C SER A 100 -4.68 0.94 -15.68
N PHE A 101 -5.98 1.21 -15.64
CA PHE A 101 -6.96 0.18 -15.39
C PHE A 101 -8.31 0.50 -16.02
N LYS A 102 -9.10 -0.55 -16.24
CA LYS A 102 -10.50 -0.42 -16.63
C LYS A 102 -11.36 -0.23 -15.40
N ASP A 103 -11.97 0.94 -15.26
CA ASP A 103 -12.90 1.25 -14.18
C ASP A 103 -14.27 0.65 -14.48
N PHE A 104 -14.83 -0.08 -13.52
CA PHE A 104 -16.12 -0.76 -13.71
C PHE A 104 -17.30 0.21 -13.80
N VAL A 105 -17.28 1.31 -13.02
CA VAL A 105 -18.38 2.27 -12.93
C VAL A 105 -18.34 3.24 -14.10
N LEU A 106 -17.15 3.79 -14.41
CA LEU A 106 -16.97 4.71 -15.53
C LEU A 106 -17.03 4.00 -16.89
N ARG A 107 -16.74 2.69 -16.92
CA ARG A 107 -16.62 1.86 -18.13
C ARG A 107 -15.51 2.30 -19.09
N GLU A 108 -14.61 3.14 -18.62
CA GLU A 108 -13.47 3.67 -19.36
C GLU A 108 -12.15 3.10 -18.82
N THR A 109 -11.12 3.15 -19.64
CA THR A 109 -9.74 2.95 -19.17
C THR A 109 -9.24 4.28 -18.61
N VAL A 110 -8.82 4.28 -17.35
CA VAL A 110 -8.18 5.42 -16.70
C VAL A 110 -6.68 5.18 -16.65
N GLU A 111 -5.90 6.19 -17.04
CA GLU A 111 -4.45 6.07 -17.24
C GLU A 111 -3.70 7.24 -16.62
N TRP A 112 -2.49 6.95 -16.16
CA TRP A 112 -1.53 7.91 -15.65
C TRP A 112 -0.15 7.63 -16.23
N ASN A 113 0.54 8.69 -16.62
CA ASN A 113 1.98 8.63 -16.83
C ASN A 113 2.67 8.73 -15.45
N THR A 114 3.65 7.87 -15.18
CA THR A 114 4.33 7.83 -13.87
C THR A 114 5.23 9.02 -13.60
N ASP A 115 5.55 9.84 -14.60
CA ASP A 115 6.30 11.09 -14.45
C ASP A 115 5.53 12.14 -13.64
N VAL A 116 4.20 12.01 -13.50
CA VAL A 116 3.37 12.88 -12.64
C VAL A 116 2.99 12.25 -11.29
N VAL A 117 3.46 11.03 -11.02
CA VAL A 117 3.18 10.29 -9.79
C VAL A 117 4.39 10.40 -8.87
N PHE A 118 4.24 10.89 -7.64
CA PHE A 118 5.39 11.10 -6.73
C PHE A 118 5.81 9.82 -5.99
N ASP A 119 7.05 9.76 -5.49
CA ASP A 119 7.50 8.71 -4.58
C ASP A 119 6.77 8.80 -3.25
N ALA A 120 5.68 8.04 -3.10
CA ALA A 120 4.85 8.04 -1.90
C ALA A 120 5.51 7.31 -0.73
N THR A 121 5.35 7.82 0.48
CA THR A 121 5.74 7.10 1.70
C THR A 121 4.86 5.86 1.87
N LEU A 122 5.47 4.69 2.05
CA LEU A 122 4.81 3.41 2.30
C LEU A 122 4.81 3.07 3.80
N LEU A 123 5.98 3.13 4.43
CA LEU A 123 6.17 2.87 5.86
C LEU A 123 6.82 4.09 6.51
N LYS A 124 6.24 4.63 7.57
CA LYS A 124 6.81 5.73 8.34
C LYS A 124 7.96 5.24 9.22
N SER A 125 8.84 6.15 9.64
CA SER A 125 9.94 5.83 10.56
C SER A 125 9.47 5.35 11.95
N ASP A 126 8.22 5.62 12.32
CA ASP A 126 7.59 5.13 13.55
C ASP A 126 7.06 3.67 13.44
N GLY A 127 7.24 3.03 12.27
CA GLY A 127 6.83 1.65 12.01
C GLY A 127 5.38 1.48 11.57
N TYR A 128 4.59 2.57 11.51
CA TYR A 128 3.21 2.49 11.00
C TYR A 128 3.17 2.66 9.47
N PRO A 129 2.35 1.87 8.77
CA PRO A 129 2.16 2.03 7.34
C PRO A 129 1.37 3.31 7.02
N THR A 130 1.50 3.79 5.79
CA THR A 130 0.51 4.71 5.22
C THR A 130 -0.64 3.92 4.61
N TYR A 131 -1.73 4.61 4.27
CA TYR A 131 -2.85 4.03 3.53
C TYR A 131 -2.39 3.28 2.28
N HIS A 132 -1.45 3.85 1.52
CA HIS A 132 -0.98 3.28 0.25
C HIS A 132 -0.32 1.91 0.40
N LEU A 133 0.37 1.65 1.51
CA LEU A 133 0.94 0.34 1.80
C LEU A 133 -0.10 -0.60 2.40
N ALA A 134 -0.79 -0.16 3.45
CA ALA A 134 -1.66 -1.03 4.24
C ALA A 134 -2.81 -1.60 3.40
N VAL A 135 -3.47 -0.76 2.58
CA VAL A 135 -4.59 -1.19 1.73
C VAL A 135 -4.17 -2.28 0.75
N VAL A 136 -3.00 -2.13 0.14
CA VAL A 136 -2.50 -3.04 -0.90
C VAL A 136 -2.09 -4.39 -0.32
N VAL A 137 -1.37 -4.35 0.80
CA VAL A 137 -0.92 -5.54 1.50
C VAL A 137 -2.13 -6.32 2.04
N ASP A 138 -3.09 -5.62 2.64
CA ASP A 138 -4.30 -6.26 3.18
C ASP A 138 -5.22 -6.78 2.09
N ASP A 139 -5.46 -6.02 1.01
CA ASP A 139 -6.30 -6.48 -0.08
C ASP A 139 -5.72 -7.74 -0.72
N HIS A 140 -4.39 -7.84 -0.84
CA HIS A 140 -3.73 -9.06 -1.29
C HIS A 140 -3.84 -10.21 -0.28
N ASP A 141 -3.53 -9.97 1.00
CA ASP A 141 -3.58 -11.01 2.06
C ASP A 141 -5.00 -11.56 2.26
N MET A 142 -5.99 -10.68 2.24
CA MET A 142 -7.42 -10.98 2.36
C MET A 142 -8.05 -11.43 1.03
N LYS A 143 -7.27 -11.51 -0.05
CA LYS A 143 -7.71 -11.98 -1.39
C LYS A 143 -8.91 -11.20 -1.93
N ILE A 144 -8.93 -9.89 -1.69
CA ILE A 144 -9.98 -9.00 -2.21
C ILE A 144 -9.95 -9.03 -3.73
N SER A 145 -11.10 -9.33 -4.33
CA SER A 145 -11.24 -9.44 -5.78
C SER A 145 -11.76 -8.16 -6.44
N HIS A 146 -12.55 -7.37 -5.71
CA HIS A 146 -13.20 -6.16 -6.19
C HIS A 146 -13.13 -5.07 -5.13
N ILE A 147 -12.67 -3.89 -5.52
CA ILE A 147 -12.56 -2.72 -4.65
C ILE A 147 -13.60 -1.69 -5.12
N LEU A 148 -14.59 -1.42 -4.27
CA LEU A 148 -15.53 -0.33 -4.45
C LEU A 148 -15.22 0.76 -3.43
N ARG A 149 -14.94 1.97 -3.91
CA ARG A 149 -14.60 3.12 -3.07
C ARG A 149 -15.04 4.43 -3.72
N GLY A 150 -15.03 5.51 -2.95
CA GLY A 150 -15.38 6.84 -3.44
C GLY A 150 -14.45 7.31 -4.58
N HIS A 151 -15.00 8.13 -5.48
CA HIS A 151 -14.29 8.67 -6.65
C HIS A 151 -13.12 9.59 -6.26
N ASP A 152 -13.18 10.20 -5.08
CA ASP A 152 -12.11 10.99 -4.46
C ASP A 152 -10.79 10.22 -4.33
N TRP A 153 -10.85 8.89 -4.27
CA TRP A 153 -9.65 8.04 -4.25
C TRP A 153 -9.07 7.74 -5.62
N LEU A 154 -9.71 8.12 -6.73
CA LEU A 154 -9.24 7.82 -8.08
C LEU A 154 -7.80 8.31 -8.33
N PRO A 155 -7.37 9.53 -7.93
CA PRO A 155 -6.00 9.99 -8.10
C PRO A 155 -4.96 9.17 -7.34
N SER A 156 -5.37 8.43 -6.30
CA SER A 156 -4.45 7.56 -5.54
C SER A 156 -4.25 6.19 -6.19
N THR A 157 -5.06 5.82 -7.18
CA THR A 157 -5.08 4.47 -7.79
C THR A 157 -3.77 4.02 -8.43
N PRO A 158 -2.90 4.90 -8.97
CA PRO A 158 -1.57 4.50 -9.41
C PRO A 158 -0.76 3.80 -8.32
N PHE A 159 -0.85 4.24 -7.05
CA PHE A 159 -0.05 3.65 -5.97
C PHE A 159 -0.44 2.21 -5.67
N PRO A 160 -1.73 1.87 -5.45
CA PRO A 160 -2.13 0.47 -5.40
C PRO A 160 -1.80 -0.30 -6.65
N ARG A 161 -1.87 0.28 -7.86
CA ARG A 161 -1.54 -0.47 -9.08
C ARG A 161 -0.07 -0.83 -9.17
N LEU A 162 0.82 0.12 -8.88
CA LEU A 162 2.25 -0.12 -8.77
C LEU A 162 2.52 -1.11 -7.63
N GLY A 163 2.03 -0.84 -6.42
CA GLY A 163 2.19 -1.73 -5.26
C GLY A 163 1.64 -3.14 -5.47
N ILE A 164 0.46 -3.31 -6.06
CA ILE A 164 -0.16 -4.60 -6.38
C ILE A 164 0.66 -5.33 -7.43
N SER A 165 1.06 -4.66 -8.52
CA SER A 165 1.92 -5.26 -9.56
C SER A 165 3.19 -5.83 -8.94
N LEU A 166 3.80 -5.05 -8.03
CA LEU A 166 5.01 -5.41 -7.30
C LEU A 166 4.76 -6.55 -6.30
N ILE A 167 3.69 -6.52 -5.50
CA ILE A 167 3.32 -7.61 -4.58
C ILE A 167 2.99 -8.91 -5.33
N PHE A 168 2.36 -8.85 -6.51
CA PHE A 168 2.16 -10.04 -7.34
C PHE A 168 3.47 -10.54 -7.96
N TRP A 169 4.42 -9.66 -8.27
CA TRP A 169 5.77 -10.01 -8.73
C TRP A 169 6.54 -10.73 -7.60
N ILE A 170 6.55 -10.14 -6.40
CA ILE A 170 6.98 -10.70 -5.11
C ILE A 170 6.47 -12.14 -4.90
N ARG A 171 5.16 -12.38 -5.12
CA ARG A 171 4.56 -13.71 -4.95
C ARG A 171 4.95 -14.68 -6.07
N ARG A 172 5.11 -14.20 -7.31
CA ARG A 172 5.61 -15.02 -8.42
C ARG A 172 7.04 -15.49 -8.14
N GLU A 173 7.91 -14.63 -7.59
CA GLU A 173 9.25 -15.06 -7.20
C GLU A 173 9.24 -16.05 -6.04
N GLU A 174 8.44 -15.85 -4.99
CA GLU A 174 8.34 -16.82 -3.88
C GLU A 174 7.80 -18.18 -4.31
N SER A 175 6.81 -18.20 -5.20
CA SER A 175 6.31 -19.45 -5.79
C SER A 175 7.37 -20.12 -6.66
N PHE A 176 8.16 -19.36 -7.43
CA PHE A 176 9.31 -19.86 -8.18
C PHE A 176 10.44 -20.38 -7.27
N GLN A 177 10.72 -19.73 -6.15
CA GLN A 177 11.73 -20.17 -5.18
C GLN A 177 11.27 -21.43 -4.43
N LYS A 178 9.98 -21.53 -4.06
CA LYS A 178 9.42 -22.75 -3.48
C LYS A 178 9.40 -23.92 -4.46
N GLU A 179 9.10 -23.68 -5.74
CA GLU A 179 9.21 -24.71 -6.79
C GLU A 179 10.67 -25.14 -7.02
N LYS A 180 11.65 -24.22 -7.00
CA LYS A 180 13.07 -24.59 -7.09
C LYS A 180 13.55 -25.41 -5.90
N VAL A 181 13.11 -25.08 -4.68
CA VAL A 181 13.45 -25.87 -3.47
C VAL A 181 12.77 -27.24 -3.50
N ALA A 182 11.53 -27.35 -3.97
CA ALA A 182 10.85 -28.64 -4.16
C ALA A 182 11.53 -29.52 -5.23
N LEU A 183 11.95 -28.92 -6.36
CA LEU A 183 12.67 -29.62 -7.43
C LEU A 183 14.11 -30.02 -7.04
N GLN A 184 14.73 -29.35 -6.06
CA GLN A 184 16.04 -29.71 -5.53
C GLN A 184 16.01 -30.66 -4.32
N SER A 185 14.87 -30.77 -3.62
CA SER A 185 14.71 -31.67 -2.46
C SER A 185 14.22 -33.07 -2.83
N GLY A 186 13.76 -33.28 -4.07
CA GLY A 186 13.39 -34.61 -4.57
C GLY A 186 12.08 -35.16 -4.00
N ASP A 187 11.29 -34.33 -3.33
CA ASP A 187 9.97 -34.70 -2.83
C ASP A 187 8.91 -34.47 -3.93
N PHE A 188 8.68 -35.52 -4.74
CA PHE A 188 7.45 -35.73 -5.52
C PHE A 188 6.70 -36.94 -4.97
#